data_AF-A0A067FNT4-F1
#
_entry.id   AF-A0A067FNT4-F1
#
_cell.length_a   1.000
_cell.length_b   1.000
_cell.length_c   1.000
_cell.angle_alpha   90.00
_cell.angle_beta   90.00
_cell.angle_gamma   90.00
#
_symmetry.space_group_name_H-M   'P 1'
#
loop_
_entity.id
_entity.type
_entity.pdbx_description
1 polymer ?
#
loop_
_entity_poly.entity_id
_entity_poly.type
_entity_poly.pdbx_seq_one_letter_code
_entity_poly.pdbx_strand_id
1 'polypeptide(L)' 'MGESSASYIHMVQHLIEKCLIFRMTKEECMEALSKHANIKPVITST' A
#
# COMPACT_ATOMS: atom_id res chain seq x y z
N MET A 1 -12.90 18.92 -3.91
CA MET A 1 -12.98 17.44 -4.03
C MET A 1 -11.71 16.82 -4.65
N GLY A 2 -10.51 17.36 -4.37
CA GLY A 2 -9.24 16.88 -4.94
C GLY A 2 -8.21 16.37 -3.92
N GLU A 3 -8.39 16.62 -2.63
CA GLU A 3 -7.50 16.16 -1.55
C GLU A 3 -7.57 14.64 -1.32
N SER A 4 -8.71 14.02 -1.65
CA SER A 4 -8.94 12.59 -1.41
C SER A 4 -8.00 11.69 -2.24
N SER A 5 -7.67 12.10 -3.47
CA SER A 5 -6.79 11.33 -4.35
C SER A 5 -5.32 11.44 -3.94
N ALA A 6 -4.85 12.64 -3.58
CA ALA A 6 -3.47 12.85 -3.16
C ALA A 6 -3.18 12.16 -1.82
N SER A 7 -4.09 12.25 -0.86
CA SER A 7 -3.98 11.56 0.43
C SER A 7 -3.91 10.03 0.24
N TYR A 8 -4.71 9.48 -0.68
CA TYR A 8 -4.66 8.06 -1.02
C TYR A 8 -3.33 7.65 -1.66
N ILE A 9 -2.80 8.44 -2.61
CA ILE A 9 -1.52 8.17 -3.26
C ILE A 9 -0.36 8.19 -2.25
N HIS A 10 -0.31 9.19 -1.37
CA HIS A 10 0.73 9.27 -0.33
C HIS A 10 0.64 8.11 0.67
N MET A 11 -0.58 7.69 1.02
CA MET A 11 -0.78 6.53 1.87
C MET A 11 -0.24 5.25 1.21
N VAL A 12 -0.54 5.02 -0.07
CA VAL A 12 -0.02 3.87 -0.83
C VAL A 12 1.51 3.91 -0.94
N GLN A 13 2.10 5.07 -1.27
CA GLN A 13 3.55 5.25 -1.37
C GLN A 13 4.24 4.92 -0.03
N HIS A 14 3.74 5.47 1.07
CA HIS A 14 4.31 5.24 2.40
C HIS A 14 4.32 3.75 2.78
N LEU A 15 3.27 3.03 2.40
CA LEU A 15 3.18 1.60 2.70
C LEU A 15 4.14 0.77 1.83
N ILE A 16 4.33 1.13 0.55
CA ILE A 16 5.36 0.52 -0.31
C ILE A 16 6.76 0.74 0.27
N GLU A 17 7.08 1.96 0.69
CA GLU A 17 8.36 2.28 1.32
C GLU A 17 8.62 1.43 2.57
N LYS A 18 7.60 1.25 3.42
CA LYS A 18 7.72 0.39 4.60
C LYS A 18 7.98 -1.07 4.21
N CYS A 19 7.29 -1.61 3.22
CA CYS A 19 7.55 -2.98 2.77
C CYS A 19 8.99 -3.17 2.27
N LEU A 20 9.53 -2.19 1.54
CA LEU A 20 10.92 -2.22 1.06
C LEU A 20 11.92 -2.12 2.22
N ILE A 21 11.68 -1.23 3.20
CA ILE A 21 12.53 -1.07 4.39
C ILE A 21 12.56 -2.36 5.24
N PHE A 22 11.40 -3.00 5.42
CA PHE A 22 11.29 -4.24 6.19
C PHE A 22 11.70 -5.49 5.39
N ARG A 23 12.10 -5.35 4.11
CA ARG A 23 12.41 -6.46 3.19
C ARG A 23 11.29 -7.51 3.16
N MET A 24 10.04 -7.06 3.26
CA MET A 24 8.87 -7.92 3.21
C MET A 24 8.74 -8.55 1.83
N THR A 25 8.29 -9.80 1.78
CA THR A 25 7.89 -10.40 0.52
C THR A 25 6.63 -9.71 -0.02
N LYS A 26 6.33 -9.94 -1.30
CA LYS A 26 5.11 -9.42 -1.93
C LYS A 26 3.86 -9.85 -1.15
N GLU A 27 3.81 -11.09 -0.66
CA GLU A 27 2.66 -11.58 0.12
C GLU A 27 2.54 -10.86 1.47
N GLU A 28 3.63 -10.73 2.23
CA GLU A 28 3.64 -10.05 3.53
C GLU A 28 3.24 -8.57 3.39
N CYS A 29 3.74 -7.93 2.34
CA CYS A 29 3.38 -6.55 2.04
C CYS A 29 1.88 -6.42 1.70
N MET A 30 1.34 -7.33 0.87
CA MET A 30 -0.08 -7.35 0.51
C MET A 30 -0.99 -7.59 1.72
N GLU A 31 -0.61 -8.49 2.61
CA GLU A 31 -1.37 -8.78 3.83
C GLU A 31 -1.35 -7.56 4.78
N ALA A 32 -0.19 -6.94 4.98
CA ALA A 32 -0.06 -5.73 5.78
C ALA A 32 -0.86 -4.55 5.18
N LEU A 33 -0.78 -4.35 3.87
CA LEU A 33 -1.55 -3.34 3.13
C LEU A 33 -3.07 -3.56 3.30
N SER A 34 -3.52 -4.79 3.13
CA SER A 34 -4.93 -5.16 3.25
C SER A 34 -5.44 -4.95 4.68
N LYS A 35 -4.64 -5.30 5.69
CA LYS A 35 -5.04 -5.24 7.10
C LYS A 35 -5.05 -3.81 7.66
N HIS A 36 -4.09 -2.98 7.25
CA HIS A 36 -3.90 -1.65 7.84
C HIS A 36 -4.62 -0.52 7.10
N ALA A 37 -4.88 -0.68 5.81
CA ALA A 37 -5.37 0.43 4.99
C ALA A 37 -6.66 0.14 4.22
N ASN A 38 -7.23 -1.08 4.35
CA ASN A 38 -8.39 -1.53 3.57
C ASN A 38 -8.19 -1.32 2.06
N ILE A 39 -6.92 -1.30 1.61
CA ILE A 39 -6.53 -1.12 0.22
C ILE A 39 -6.81 -2.44 -0.48
N LYS A 40 -7.70 -2.43 -1.47
CA LYS A 40 -7.90 -3.60 -2.32
C LYS A 40 -6.55 -3.96 -2.98
N PRO A 41 -6.10 -5.22 -2.92
CA PRO A 41 -4.82 -5.68 -3.47
C PRO A 41 -4.84 -5.75 -5.00
N VAL A 42 -5.36 -4.71 -5.65
CA VAL A 42 -5.63 -4.64 -7.09
C VAL A 42 -4.45 -4.01 -7.85
N ILE A 43 -3.55 -3.29 -7.17
CA ILE A 43 -2.49 -2.52 -7.84
C ILE A 43 -1.24 -3.35 -8.16
N THR A 44 -1.12 -4.59 -7.70
CA THR A 44 0.09 -5.43 -7.88
C THR A 44 -0.15 -6.76 -8.62
N SER A 45 -1.36 -6.97 -9.14
CA SER A 45 -1.66 -8.09 -10.07
C SER A 45 -1.51 -7.60 -11.51
N THR A 46 -0.28 -7.58 -12.00
CA THR A 46 0.04 -7.67 -13.43
C THR A 46 1.27 -8.55 -13.58
#